data_AF-A0A941JI34-F1
#
_entry.id   AF-A0A941JI34-F1
#
_cell.length_a   1.000
_cell.length_b   1.000
_cell.length_c   1.000
_cell.angle_alpha   90.00
_cell.angle_beta   90.00
_cell.angle_gamma   90.00
#
_symmetry.space_group_name_H-M   'P 1'
#
loop_
_entity.id
_entity.type
_entity.pdbx_description
1 polymer ?
#
loop_
_entity_poly.entity_id
_entity_poly.type
_entity_poly.pdbx_seq_one_letter_code
_entity_poly.pdbx_strand_id
1 'polypeptide(L)'
;PGELRSRLALLGLGPAQVDAPAARLSGGERIKAALACALWRQEPAQLLLLDEPTNHLDLASVQALEAALSGYPGALAVASHDAAFLAALRPTHRLAWEDGRWTDTTAAPA
;
A
#
# COMPACT_ATOMS: atom_id res chain seq x y z
N PRO A 1 10.80 14.17 -14.80
CA PRO A 1 11.89 13.52 -14.02
C PRO A 1 11.95 13.94 -12.55
N GLY A 2 11.98 15.25 -12.24
CA GLY A 2 12.04 15.75 -10.86
C GLY A 2 10.83 15.34 -10.00
N GLU A 3 9.62 15.48 -10.55
CA GLU A 3 8.38 15.14 -9.82
C GLU A 3 8.29 13.66 -9.42
N LEU A 4 8.69 12.74 -10.30
CA LEU A 4 8.78 11.31 -10.00
C LEU A 4 9.79 11.03 -8.89
N ARG A 5 10.94 11.71 -8.88
CA ARG A 5 11.94 11.59 -7.81
C ARG A 5 11.42 12.12 -6.48
N SER A 6 10.70 13.24 -6.49
CA SER A 6 10.04 13.78 -5.28
C SER A 6 8.99 12.81 -4.73
N ARG A 7 8.17 12.21 -5.60
CA ARG A 7 7.17 11.21 -5.20
C ARG A 7 7.82 9.94 -4.64
N LEU A 8 8.85 9.41 -5.30
CA LEU A 8 9.63 8.27 -4.80
C LEU A 8 10.27 8.58 -3.43
N ALA A 9 10.75 9.80 -3.22
CA ALA A 9 11.28 10.23 -1.92
C ALA A 9 10.22 10.25 -0.82
N LEU A 10 8.94 10.56 -1.13
CA LEU A 10 7.83 10.47 -0.17
C LEU A 10 7.58 9.02 0.29
N LEU A 11 7.90 8.03 -0.54
CA LEU A 11 7.88 6.61 -0.16
C LEU A 11 9.16 6.18 0.59
N GLY A 12 10.12 7.08 0.78
CA GLY A 12 11.43 6.77 1.35
C GLY A 12 12.42 6.14 0.37
N LEU A 13 12.18 6.27 -0.95
CA LEU A 13 13.13 5.87 -1.99
C LEU A 13 13.97 7.09 -2.39
N GLY A 14 15.14 7.21 -1.75
CA GLY A 14 16.09 8.30 -1.98
C GLY A 14 16.91 8.15 -3.27
N PRO A 15 17.83 9.09 -3.52
CA PRO A 15 18.64 9.13 -4.76
C PRO A 15 19.40 7.84 -5.03
N ALA A 16 19.91 7.18 -3.99
CA ALA A 16 20.65 5.92 -4.11
C ALA A 16 19.75 4.76 -4.58
N GLN A 17 18.49 4.72 -4.13
CA GLN A 17 17.51 3.70 -4.49
C GLN A 17 16.94 3.91 -5.89
N VAL A 18 16.71 5.16 -6.29
CA VAL A 18 16.07 5.50 -7.57
C VAL A 18 16.86 4.98 -8.77
N ASP A 19 18.19 5.02 -8.69
CA ASP A 19 19.07 4.58 -9.77
C ASP A 19 19.65 3.18 -9.53
N ALA A 20 19.25 2.50 -8.43
CA ALA A 20 19.71 1.15 -8.11
C ALA A 20 18.93 0.07 -8.89
N PRO A 21 19.58 -1.03 -9.29
CA PRO A 21 18.87 -2.21 -9.76
C PRO A 21 17.89 -2.72 -8.69
N ALA A 22 16.67 -3.10 -9.08
CA ALA A 22 15.65 -3.59 -8.15
C ALA A 22 16.12 -4.77 -7.29
N ALA A 23 17.06 -5.59 -7.78
CA ALA A 23 17.66 -6.69 -7.04
C ALA A 23 18.49 -6.24 -5.81
N ARG A 24 18.97 -4.99 -5.79
CA ARG A 24 19.71 -4.39 -4.65
C ARG A 24 18.82 -3.70 -3.63
N LEU A 25 17.54 -3.50 -3.95
CA LEU A 25 16.58 -2.97 -3.00
C LEU A 25 16.24 -4.03 -1.95
N SER A 26 16.09 -3.59 -0.70
CA SER A 26 15.53 -4.39 0.38
C SER A 26 14.09 -4.82 0.06
N GLY A 27 13.55 -5.78 0.81
CA GLY A 27 12.16 -6.24 0.63
C GLY A 27 11.16 -5.09 0.67
N GLY A 28 11.26 -4.20 1.66
CA GLY A 28 10.37 -3.05 1.78
C GLY A 28 10.56 -1.98 0.71
N GLU A 29 11.80 -1.73 0.27
CA GLU A 29 12.06 -0.82 -0.85
C GLU A 29 11.49 -1.35 -2.17
N ARG A 30 11.50 -2.68 -2.39
CA ARG A 30 10.85 -3.29 -3.56
C ARG A 30 9.34 -3.12 -3.55
N ILE A 31 8.69 -3.30 -2.39
CA ILE A 31 7.24 -3.06 -2.24
C ILE A 31 6.92 -1.60 -2.53
N LYS A 32 7.70 -0.66 -1.97
CA LYS A 32 7.54 0.78 -2.25
C LYS A 32 7.71 1.11 -3.73
N ALA A 33 8.69 0.52 -4.39
CA ALA A 33 8.92 0.71 -5.82
C ALA A 33 7.77 0.13 -6.65
N ALA A 34 7.27 -1.05 -6.30
CA ALA A 34 6.11 -1.66 -6.96
C ALA A 34 4.85 -0.81 -6.76
N LEU A 35 4.65 -0.27 -5.55
CA LEU A 35 3.55 0.63 -5.24
C LEU A 35 3.65 1.93 -6.04
N ALA A 36 4.83 2.57 -6.09
CA ALA A 36 5.08 3.73 -6.94
C ALA A 36 4.70 3.46 -8.41
N CYS A 37 5.09 2.31 -8.91
CA CYS A 37 4.76 1.84 -10.26
C CYS A 37 3.27 1.54 -10.45
N ALA A 38 2.49 1.29 -9.40
CA ALA A 38 1.05 1.06 -9.49
C ALA A 38 0.25 2.37 -9.35
N LEU A 39 0.68 3.26 -8.45
CA LEU A 39 0.03 4.51 -8.10
C LEU A 39 0.25 5.62 -9.15
N TRP A 40 1.43 5.68 -9.77
CA TRP A 40 1.84 6.81 -10.61
C TRP A 40 2.01 6.47 -12.09
N ARG A 41 1.35 5.41 -12.57
CA ARG A 41 1.19 5.20 -14.01
C ARG A 41 0.33 6.32 -14.59
N GLN A 42 0.48 6.58 -15.90
CA GLN A 42 -0.39 7.51 -16.60
C GLN A 42 -1.86 7.09 -16.51
N GLU A 43 -2.11 5.78 -16.57
CA GLU A 43 -3.40 5.18 -16.29
C GLU A 43 -3.31 4.40 -14.97
N PRO A 44 -3.84 4.96 -13.86
CA PRO A 44 -3.88 4.25 -12.59
C PRO A 44 -4.73 2.99 -12.74
N ALA A 45 -4.35 1.92 -12.03
CA ALA A 45 -5.22 0.76 -11.94
C ALA A 45 -6.57 1.15 -11.33
N GLN A 46 -7.65 0.52 -11.82
CA GLN A 46 -8.99 0.74 -11.26
C GLN A 46 -9.19 -0.03 -9.95
N LEU A 47 -8.44 -1.12 -9.76
CA LEU A 47 -8.45 -1.96 -8.57
C LEU A 47 -7.03 -2.42 -8.26
N LEU A 48 -6.61 -2.26 -7.00
CA LEU A 48 -5.36 -2.80 -6.48
C LEU A 48 -5.67 -3.83 -5.39
N LEU A 49 -5.13 -5.03 -5.57
CA LEU A 49 -5.23 -6.15 -4.64
C LEU A 49 -3.91 -6.27 -3.87
N LEU A 50 -3.97 -6.22 -2.55
CA LEU A 50 -2.80 -6.28 -1.68
C LEU A 50 -2.97 -7.41 -0.67
N ASP A 51 -2.03 -8.36 -0.70
CA ASP A 51 -1.96 -9.46 0.26
C ASP A 51 -0.73 -9.27 1.15
N GLU A 52 -0.97 -9.11 2.45
CA GLU A 52 0.03 -8.83 3.49
C GLU A 52 1.05 -7.73 3.12
N PRO A 53 0.59 -6.52 2.74
CA PRO A 53 1.46 -5.49 2.17
C PRO A 53 2.41 -4.84 3.19
N THR A 54 2.16 -5.02 4.48
CA THR A 54 3.02 -4.52 5.57
C THR A 54 4.14 -5.50 5.94
N ASN A 55 4.12 -6.72 5.39
CA ASN A 55 5.10 -7.73 5.73
C ASN A 55 6.52 -7.27 5.33
N HIS A 56 7.49 -7.49 6.21
CA HIS A 56 8.88 -7.05 6.06
C HIS A 56 9.09 -5.53 5.96
N LEU A 57 8.09 -4.71 6.33
CA LEU A 57 8.22 -3.25 6.43
C LEU A 57 8.57 -2.83 7.86
N ASP A 58 9.43 -1.80 7.97
CA ASP A 58 9.57 -1.06 9.23
C ASP A 58 8.42 -0.05 9.39
N LEU A 59 8.29 0.52 10.59
CA LEU A 59 7.19 1.44 10.93
C LEU A 59 7.12 2.64 9.96
N ALA A 60 8.26 3.23 9.61
CA ALA A 60 8.31 4.36 8.68
C ALA A 60 7.81 3.97 7.28
N SER A 61 8.12 2.76 6.85
CA SER A 61 7.65 2.20 5.58
C SER A 61 6.16 1.90 5.58
N VAL A 62 5.61 1.40 6.70
CA VAL A 62 4.17 1.20 6.87
C VAL A 62 3.43 2.54 6.78
N GLN A 63 3.89 3.57 7.48
CA GLN A 63 3.29 4.91 7.42
C GLN A 63 3.32 5.52 6.01
N ALA A 64 4.43 5.34 5.29
CA ALA A 64 4.54 5.79 3.90
C ALA A 64 3.56 5.04 2.97
N LEU A 65 3.40 3.74 3.19
CA LEU A 65 2.43 2.91 2.47
C LEU A 65 0.99 3.36 2.77
N GLU A 66 0.63 3.56 4.03
CA GLU A 66 -0.69 4.06 4.45
C GLU A 66 -1.03 5.40 3.77
N ALA A 67 -0.10 6.35 3.78
CA ALA A 67 -0.29 7.66 3.15
C ALA A 67 -0.50 7.53 1.64
N ALA A 68 0.27 6.65 0.99
CA ALA A 68 0.19 6.44 -0.44
C ALA A 68 -1.11 5.75 -0.88
N LEU A 69 -1.59 4.76 -0.10
CA LEU A 69 -2.85 4.06 -0.34
C LEU A 69 -4.07 4.95 -0.02
N SER A 70 -4.02 5.78 1.01
CA SER A 70 -5.11 6.69 1.38
C SER A 70 -5.47 7.68 0.27
N GLY A 71 -4.51 8.03 -0.59
CA GLY A 71 -4.70 8.91 -1.74
C GLY A 71 -4.95 8.19 -3.06
N TYR A 72 -5.10 6.86 -3.07
CA TYR A 72 -5.26 6.10 -4.30
C TYR A 72 -6.64 6.39 -4.94
N PRO A 73 -6.68 6.80 -6.21
CA PRO A 73 -7.95 7.16 -6.87
C PRO A 73 -8.82 5.95 -7.26
N GLY A 74 -8.28 4.73 -7.21
CA GLY A 74 -8.98 3.50 -7.55
C GLY A 74 -9.53 2.76 -6.32
N ALA A 75 -10.14 1.60 -6.56
CA ALA A 75 -10.57 0.70 -5.51
C ALA A 75 -9.39 -0.06 -4.89
N LEU A 76 -9.45 -0.29 -3.58
CA LEU A 76 -8.47 -1.07 -2.83
C LEU A 76 -9.15 -2.29 -2.22
N ALA A 77 -8.56 -3.47 -2.41
CA ALA A 77 -8.87 -4.65 -1.61
C ALA A 77 -7.59 -5.11 -0.92
N VAL A 78 -7.61 -5.15 0.40
CA VAL A 78 -6.43 -5.37 1.22
C VAL A 78 -6.70 -6.49 2.21
N ALA A 79 -5.86 -7.52 2.20
CA ALA A 79 -5.80 -8.58 3.19
C ALA A 79 -4.57 -8.34 4.08
N SER A 80 -4.80 -8.25 5.38
CA SER A 80 -3.72 -8.16 6.38
C SER A 80 -4.20 -8.61 7.75
N HIS A 81 -3.30 -9.18 8.54
CA HIS A 81 -3.53 -9.44 9.96
C HIS A 81 -3.33 -8.20 10.86
N ASP A 82 -2.83 -7.08 10.32
CA ASP A 82 -2.63 -5.84 11.06
C ASP A 82 -3.91 -4.99 11.08
N ALA A 83 -4.65 -5.08 12.20
CA ALA A 83 -5.89 -4.33 12.39
C ALA A 83 -5.68 -2.80 12.44
N ALA A 84 -4.52 -2.32 12.90
CA ALA A 84 -4.24 -0.89 12.98
C ALA A 84 -4.00 -0.30 11.59
N PHE A 85 -3.21 -1.00 10.76
CA PHE A 85 -3.00 -0.65 9.36
C PHE A 85 -4.33 -0.64 8.58
N LEU A 86 -5.14 -1.70 8.71
CA LEU A 86 -6.46 -1.76 8.07
C LEU A 86 -7.42 -0.68 8.59
N ALA A 87 -7.26 -0.19 9.83
CA ALA A 87 -8.04 0.93 10.34
C ALA A 87 -7.60 2.27 9.75
N ALA A 88 -6.28 2.48 9.61
CA ALA A 88 -5.70 3.69 9.03
C ALA A 88 -6.16 3.95 7.59
N LEU A 89 -6.37 2.88 6.81
CA LEU A 89 -6.89 2.97 5.43
C LEU A 89 -8.36 3.38 5.33
N ARG A 90 -9.10 3.45 6.45
CA ARG A 90 -10.53 3.83 6.50
C ARG A 90 -11.38 3.07 5.48
N PRO A 91 -11.37 1.72 5.49
CA PRO A 91 -12.08 0.92 4.50
C PRO A 91 -13.58 1.17 4.58
N THR A 92 -14.21 1.17 3.43
CA THR A 92 -15.68 1.31 3.30
C THR A 92 -16.40 0.01 3.62
N HIS A 93 -15.73 -1.13 3.44
CA HIS A 93 -16.27 -2.45 3.73
C HIS A 93 -15.22 -3.31 4.44
N ARG A 94 -15.65 -4.17 5.36
CA ARG A 94 -14.80 -5.16 6.03
C ARG A 94 -15.39 -6.54 5.87
N LEU A 95 -14.59 -7.48 5.39
CA LEU A 95 -14.95 -8.88 5.30
C LEU A 95 -14.11 -9.67 6.32
N ALA A 96 -14.76 -10.54 7.09
CA ALA A 96 -14.10 -11.49 7.97
C ALA A 96 -14.36 -12.91 7.44
N TRP A 97 -13.37 -13.80 7.57
CA TRP A 97 -13.55 -15.22 7.26
C TRP A 97 -13.80 -15.99 8.55
N GLU A 98 -15.03 -16.48 8.72
CA GLU A 98 -15.49 -17.18 9.91
C GLU A 98 -16.31 -18.40 9.50
N ASP A 99 -16.10 -19.55 10.16
CA ASP A 99 -16.85 -20.79 9.92
C ASP A 99 -16.95 -21.21 8.43
N GLY A 100 -15.87 -20.99 7.65
CA GLY A 100 -15.81 -21.38 6.24
C GLY A 100 -16.58 -20.46 5.29
N ARG A 101 -16.96 -19.26 5.72
CA ARG A 101 -17.64 -18.25 4.89
C ARG A 101 -17.09 -16.84 5.15
N TRP A 102 -17.24 -15.98 4.14
CA TRP A 102 -17.02 -14.54 4.29
C TRP A 102 -18.26 -13.89 4.91
N THR A 103 -18.08 -13.13 5.98
CA THR A 103 -19.11 -12.30 6.63
C THR A 103 -18.74 -10.83 6.50
N ASP A 104 -19.72 -9.99 6.14
CA ASP A 104 -19.54 -8.54 6.16
C ASP A 104 -19.65 -8.05 7.61
N THR A 105 -18.58 -7.43 8.10
CA THR A 105 -18.44 -6.90 9.46
C THR A 105 -18.31 -5.39 9.47
N THR A 106 -18.67 -4.73 8.37
CA THR A 106 -18.69 -3.27 8.27
C THR A 106 -19.57 -2.70 9.37
N ALA A 107 -18.97 -1.93 10.28
CA ALA A 107 -19.72 -1.25 11.33
C ALA A 107 -20.76 -0.33 10.68
N ALA A 108 -22.00 -0.35 11.17
CA ALA A 108 -23.04 0.57 10.73
C ALA A 108 -22.53 2.01 10.84
N PRO A 109 -22.82 2.91 9.87
CA PRO A 109 -22.40 4.29 9.97
C PRO A 109 -22.97 4.89 11.26
N ALA A 110 -22.09 5.46 12.08
CA ALA A 110 -22.45 6.21 13.28
C ALA A 110 -23.15 7.52 12.94
#